data_AF-A0A9X3EK09-F1
#
_entry.id   AF-A0A9X3EK09-F1
#
_cell.length_a   1.000
_cell.length_b   1.000
_cell.length_c   1.000
_cell.angle_alpha   90.00
_cell.angle_beta   90.00
_cell.angle_gamma   90.00
#
_symmetry.space_group_name_H-M   'P 1'
#
loop_
_entity.id
_entity.type
_entity.pdbx_description
1 polymer ?
#
loop_
_entity_poly.entity_id
_entity_poly.type
_entity_poly.pdbx_seq_one_letter_code
_entity_poly.pdbx_strand_id
1 'polypeptide(L)'
;MPRIFVAQTLVDTWLSTGGVSLEQDLLRVSGPPSVDLFINPAVWFERIDGGEADPHDVVGRVKTSQELAQMGADHYESSVVMGDYAYTVKPGFIATVVDARGAEVRLDGPTWGRLMQQIETLGTSSDN
;
A
#
# COMPACT_ATOMS: atom_id res chain seq x y z
N MET A 1 11.52 -2.19 9.60
CA MET A 1 11.51 -0.79 9.12
C MET A 1 10.08 -0.43 8.78
N PRO A 2 9.62 0.79 9.07
CA PRO A 2 8.23 1.15 8.85
C PRO A 2 7.92 1.14 7.35
N ARG A 3 6.84 0.45 6.99
CA ARG A 3 6.30 0.37 5.64
C ARG A 3 4.85 0.84 5.70
N ILE A 4 4.37 1.44 4.62
CA ILE A 4 3.02 2.01 4.56
C ILE A 4 2.23 1.18 3.56
N PHE A 5 1.00 0.80 3.93
CA PHE A 5 0.05 0.35 2.93
C PHE A 5 -0.68 1.56 2.35
N VAL A 6 -0.67 1.69 1.03
CA VAL A 6 -1.37 2.74 0.30
C VAL A 6 -2.40 2.06 -0.58
N ALA A 7 -3.69 2.36 -0.36
CA ALA A 7 -4.77 1.82 -1.20
C ALA A 7 -4.62 2.31 -2.65
N GLN A 8 -4.97 1.47 -3.62
CA GLN A 8 -4.84 1.82 -5.04
C GLN A 8 -5.64 3.08 -5.39
N THR A 9 -6.87 3.19 -4.88
CA THR A 9 -7.72 4.38 -5.09
C THR A 9 -7.10 5.68 -4.60
N LEU A 10 -6.26 5.61 -3.57
CA LEU A 10 -5.55 6.77 -3.04
C LEU A 10 -4.38 7.17 -3.95
N VAL A 11 -3.63 6.19 -4.47
CA VAL A 11 -2.59 6.43 -5.49
C VAL A 11 -3.21 7.05 -6.74
N ASP A 12 -4.35 6.53 -7.21
CA ASP A 12 -5.06 7.05 -8.38
C ASP A 12 -5.49 8.51 -8.18
N THR A 13 -5.95 8.85 -6.97
CA THR A 13 -6.33 10.21 -6.60
C THR A 13 -5.12 11.13 -6.58
N TRP A 14 -4.00 10.70 -5.99
CA TRP A 14 -2.77 11.49 -5.98
C TRP A 14 -2.18 11.71 -7.37
N LEU A 15 -2.28 10.72 -8.26
CA LEU A 15 -1.85 10.85 -9.66
C LEU A 15 -2.72 11.86 -10.40
N SER A 16 -4.05 11.76 -10.26
CA SER A 16 -4.97 12.68 -10.94
C SER A 16 -4.86 14.13 -10.48
N THR A 17 -4.51 14.35 -9.21
CA THR A 17 -4.30 15.69 -8.62
C THR A 17 -2.88 16.24 -8.84
N GLY A 18 -1.96 15.44 -9.40
CA GLY A 18 -0.57 15.84 -9.65
C GLY A 18 0.30 15.88 -8.38
N GLY A 19 -0.19 15.35 -7.26
CA GLY A 19 0.55 15.28 -6.00
C GLY A 19 1.68 14.25 -6.02
N VAL A 20 1.61 13.28 -6.94
CA VAL A 20 2.65 12.26 -7.16
C VAL A 20 2.88 12.03 -8.66
N SER A 21 4.05 11.49 -9.01
CA SER A 21 4.33 10.91 -10.32
C SER A 21 4.74 9.45 -10.16
N LEU A 22 4.35 8.60 -11.11
CA LEU A 22 4.70 7.17 -11.11
C LEU A 22 5.61 6.84 -12.31
N GLU A 23 6.79 6.31 -12.00
CA GLU A 23 7.74 5.77 -12.99
C GLU A 23 8.03 4.31 -12.64
N GLN A 24 7.46 3.38 -13.42
CA GLN A 24 7.50 1.94 -13.11
C GLN A 24 6.97 1.65 -11.69
N ASP A 25 7.80 1.14 -10.79
CA ASP A 25 7.47 0.82 -9.40
C ASP A 25 7.93 1.92 -8.43
N LEU A 26 8.30 3.10 -8.95
CA LEU A 26 8.75 4.24 -8.16
C LEU A 26 7.68 5.34 -8.15
N LEU A 27 7.02 5.48 -7.00
CA LEU A 27 6.08 6.55 -6.74
C LEU A 27 6.82 7.73 -6.11
N ARG A 28 6.95 8.83 -6.84
CA ARG A 28 7.58 10.06 -6.37
C ARG A 28 6.53 11.00 -5.83
N VAL A 29 6.65 11.33 -4.55
CA VAL A 29 5.84 12.32 -3.86
C VAL A 29 6.42 13.70 -4.08
N SER A 30 5.62 14.59 -4.67
CA SER A 30 6.00 15.97 -4.95
C SER A 30 6.07 16.79 -3.66
N GLY A 31 7.06 17.66 -3.53
CA GLY A 31 7.22 18.58 -2.41
C GLY A 31 8.69 18.89 -2.10
N PRO A 32 8.96 19.84 -1.19
CA PRO A 32 10.31 20.06 -0.66
C PRO A 32 10.49 19.40 0.73
N PRO A 33 11.28 18.33 0.89
CA PRO A 33 11.95 17.54 -0.17
C PRO A 33 10.98 16.55 -0.83
N SER A 34 11.31 16.14 -2.05
CA SER A 34 10.63 15.05 -2.75
C SER A 34 11.00 13.73 -2.09
N VAL A 35 10.04 12.81 -2.01
CA VAL A 35 10.27 11.49 -1.44
C VAL A 35 9.95 10.44 -2.48
N ASP A 36 10.88 9.52 -2.69
CA ASP A 36 10.71 8.39 -3.59
C ASP A 36 10.30 7.15 -2.79
N LEU A 37 9.19 6.53 -3.20
CA LEU A 37 8.62 5.34 -2.61
C LEU A 37 8.68 4.20 -3.62
N PHE A 38 9.41 3.14 -3.31
CA PHE A 38 9.28 1.88 -4.06
C PHE A 38 8.00 1.18 -3.61
N ILE A 39 7.12 0.87 -4.57
CA ILE A 39 5.82 0.26 -4.31
C ILE A 39 5.78 -1.19 -4.79
N ASN A 40 5.24 -2.08 -3.96
CA ASN A 40 5.03 -3.48 -4.31
C ASN A 40 3.53 -3.82 -4.18
N PRO A 41 2.88 -4.38 -5.21
CA PRO A 41 1.48 -4.78 -5.15
C PRO A 41 1.14 -5.60 -3.91
N ALA A 42 0.05 -5.22 -3.24
CA ALA A 42 -0.41 -5.83 -2.02
C ALA A 42 -1.91 -5.65 -1.83
N VAL A 43 -2.46 -6.38 -0.87
CA VAL A 43 -3.85 -6.25 -0.45
C VAL A 43 -3.93 -6.11 1.07
N TRP A 44 -4.88 -5.33 1.55
CA TRP A 44 -5.30 -5.33 2.95
C TRP A 44 -6.57 -6.15 3.11
N PHE A 45 -6.55 -7.17 3.95
CA PHE A 45 -7.71 -8.03 4.18
C PHE A 45 -8.71 -7.34 5.11
N GLU A 46 -9.89 -7.00 4.60
CA GLU A 46 -10.92 -6.31 5.39
C GLU A 46 -11.69 -7.28 6.29
N ARG A 47 -12.14 -8.39 5.70
CA ARG A 47 -12.96 -9.41 6.35
C ARG A 47 -12.92 -10.73 5.59
N ILE A 48 -13.25 -11.80 6.29
CA ILE A 48 -13.66 -13.07 5.68
C ILE A 48 -15.14 -12.98 5.27
N ASP A 49 -15.45 -13.51 4.10
CA ASP A 49 -16.82 -13.65 3.63
C ASP A 49 -17.38 -15.00 4.14
N GLY A 50 -18.64 -15.02 4.60
CA GLY A 50 -19.31 -16.26 5.03
C GLY A 50 -19.52 -16.44 6.54
N GLY A 51 -19.14 -15.48 7.40
CA GLY A 51 -19.42 -15.54 8.85
C GLY A 51 -18.59 -16.56 9.64
N GLU A 52 -17.63 -17.19 8.97
CA GLU A 52 -16.70 -18.16 9.54
C GLU A 52 -15.61 -17.45 10.38
N ALA A 53 -14.92 -18.22 11.23
CA ALA A 53 -13.67 -17.76 11.84
C ALA A 53 -12.61 -17.59 10.74
N ASP A 54 -11.67 -16.64 10.87
CA ASP A 54 -10.56 -16.47 9.91
C ASP A 54 -9.48 -17.53 10.13
N PRO A 55 -9.47 -18.65 9.37
CA PRO A 55 -8.55 -19.76 9.62
C PRO A 55 -7.10 -19.43 9.24
N HIS A 56 -6.90 -18.42 8.39
CA HIS A 56 -5.59 -18.02 7.90
C HIS A 56 -5.00 -16.85 8.70
N ASP A 57 -5.75 -16.26 9.64
CA ASP A 57 -5.31 -15.15 10.50
C ASP A 57 -4.71 -13.99 9.67
N VAL A 58 -5.43 -13.61 8.62
CA VAL A 58 -5.05 -12.56 7.66
C VAL A 58 -5.91 -11.32 7.75
N VAL A 59 -7.12 -11.39 8.30
CA VAL A 59 -8.01 -10.23 8.46
C VAL A 59 -7.31 -9.15 9.28
N GLY A 60 -7.36 -7.91 8.78
CA GLY A 60 -6.65 -6.76 9.32
C GLY A 60 -5.17 -6.69 8.93
N ARG A 61 -4.64 -7.65 8.16
CA ARG A 61 -3.24 -7.69 7.72
C ARG A 61 -3.09 -7.33 6.25
N VAL A 62 -1.86 -6.98 5.90
CA VAL A 62 -1.46 -6.69 4.53
C VAL A 62 -0.61 -7.85 4.02
N LYS A 63 -0.85 -8.28 2.78
CA LYS A 63 -0.03 -9.28 2.09
C LYS A 63 0.31 -8.80 0.69
N THR A 64 1.58 -8.93 0.32
CA THR A 64 2.05 -8.70 -1.05
C THR A 64 1.51 -9.75 -1.99
N SER A 65 1.43 -9.44 -3.29
CA SER A 65 1.05 -10.43 -4.31
C SER A 65 1.97 -11.67 -4.30
N GLN A 66 3.25 -11.49 -3.96
CA GLN A 66 4.17 -12.62 -3.78
C GLN A 66 3.79 -13.52 -2.60
N GLU A 67 3.43 -12.93 -1.45
CA GLU A 67 2.95 -13.70 -0.29
C GLU A 67 1.63 -14.41 -0.59
N LEU A 68 0.69 -13.74 -1.29
CA LEU A 68 -0.56 -14.37 -1.73
C LEU A 68 -0.30 -15.60 -2.60
N ALA A 69 0.61 -15.50 -3.59
CA ALA A 69 0.98 -16.64 -4.42
C ALA A 69 1.61 -17.78 -3.61
N GLN A 70 2.45 -17.47 -2.62
CA GLN A 70 3.05 -18.47 -1.72
C GLN A 70 2.02 -19.16 -0.82
N MET A 71 0.95 -18.45 -0.48
CA MET A 71 -0.18 -18.97 0.29
C MET A 71 -1.14 -19.83 -0.56
N GLY A 72 -0.94 -19.91 -1.88
CA GLY A 72 -1.88 -20.57 -2.79
C GLY A 72 -3.19 -19.81 -2.94
N ALA A 73 -3.13 -18.48 -2.79
CA ALA A 73 -4.29 -17.61 -2.88
C ALA A 73 -4.55 -17.17 -4.32
N ASP A 74 -5.81 -17.21 -4.73
CA ASP A 74 -6.28 -16.61 -5.98
C ASP A 74 -6.80 -15.21 -5.68
N HIS A 75 -6.12 -14.19 -6.21
CA HIS A 75 -6.52 -12.78 -6.08
C HIS A 75 -7.20 -12.29 -7.34
N TYR A 76 -8.44 -11.80 -7.20
CA TYR A 76 -9.17 -11.15 -8.28
C TYR A 76 -9.88 -9.88 -7.75
N GLU A 77 -9.47 -8.71 -8.26
CA GLU A 77 -10.01 -7.40 -7.87
C GLU A 77 -10.02 -7.18 -6.34
N SER A 78 -11.21 -7.14 -5.73
CA SER A 78 -11.43 -6.95 -4.28
C SER A 78 -11.70 -8.26 -3.55
N SER A 79 -11.42 -9.41 -4.17
CA SER A 79 -11.62 -10.73 -3.60
C SER A 79 -10.33 -11.53 -3.60
N VAL A 80 -10.04 -12.18 -2.47
CA VAL A 80 -9.00 -13.22 -2.38
C VAL A 80 -9.65 -14.51 -1.94
N VAL A 81 -9.40 -15.58 -2.69
CA VAL A 81 -9.83 -16.94 -2.34
C VAL A 81 -8.60 -17.74 -1.92
N MET A 82 -8.68 -18.40 -0.77
CA MET A 82 -7.64 -19.29 -0.25
C MET A 82 -8.29 -20.61 0.19
N GLY A 83 -8.08 -21.67 -0.60
CA GLY A 83 -8.77 -22.93 -0.39
C GLY A 83 -10.29 -22.74 -0.50
N ASP A 84 -11.01 -23.03 0.58
CA ASP A 84 -12.47 -22.90 0.65
C ASP A 84 -12.93 -21.52 1.17
N TYR A 85 -12.01 -20.63 1.53
CA TYR A 85 -12.29 -19.37 2.21
C TYR A 85 -12.17 -18.19 1.25
N ALA A 86 -13.21 -17.35 1.21
CA ALA A 86 -13.21 -16.10 0.45
C ALA A 86 -13.06 -14.90 1.38
N TYR A 87 -12.33 -13.89 0.92
CA TYR A 87 -12.05 -12.67 1.66
C TYR A 87 -12.36 -11.45 0.82
N THR A 88 -12.98 -10.44 1.44
CA THR A 88 -13.02 -9.09 0.88
C THR A 88 -11.71 -8.38 1.23
N VAL A 89 -11.04 -7.83 0.21
CA VAL A 89 -9.76 -7.14 0.35
C VAL A 89 -9.77 -5.76 -0.31
N LYS A 90 -8.92 -4.85 0.18
CA LYS A 90 -8.57 -3.60 -0.53
C LYS A 90 -7.28 -3.79 -1.31
N PRO A 91 -7.29 -3.64 -2.64
CA PRO A 91 -6.05 -3.60 -3.42
C PRO A 91 -5.27 -2.32 -3.15
N GLY A 92 -3.95 -2.42 -3.22
CA GLY A 92 -3.03 -1.32 -3.02
C GLY A 92 -1.58 -1.76 -3.11
N PHE A 93 -0.73 -1.08 -2.36
CA PHE A 93 0.70 -1.27 -2.40
C PHE A 93 1.33 -1.17 -1.02
N ILE A 94 2.38 -1.95 -0.80
CA ILE A 94 3.35 -1.64 0.26
C ILE A 94 4.36 -0.65 -0.31
N ALA A 95 4.42 0.53 0.28
CA ALA A 95 5.36 1.59 -0.04
C ALA A 95 6.54 1.58 0.95
N THR A 96 7.75 1.63 0.39
CA THR A 96 9.01 1.69 1.13
C THR A 96 9.83 2.88 0.64
N VAL A 97 10.34 3.71 1.55
CA VAL A 97 11.19 4.85 1.15
C VAL A 97 12.52 4.34 0.62
N VAL A 98 12.94 4.88 -0.52
CA VAL A 98 14.22 4.56 -1.15
C VAL A 98 15.05 5.81 -1.40
N ASP A 99 16.36 5.65 -1.48
CA ASP A 99 17.27 6.71 -1.90
C ASP A 99 17.34 6.81 -3.43
N ALA A 100 18.13 7.76 -3.94
CA ALA A 100 18.31 7.97 -5.37
C ALA A 100 18.93 6.76 -6.12
N ARG A 101 19.43 5.75 -5.40
CA ARG A 101 19.97 4.51 -5.95
C ARG A 101 18.97 3.35 -5.84
N GLY A 102 17.77 3.59 -5.31
CA GLY A 102 16.74 2.59 -5.08
C GLY A 102 16.97 1.74 -3.81
N ALA A 103 17.89 2.12 -2.93
CA ALA A 103 18.13 1.38 -1.69
C ALA A 103 17.13 1.81 -0.60
N GLU A 104 16.54 0.85 0.11
CA GLU A 104 15.63 1.13 1.24
C GLU A 104 16.32 2.01 2.29
N VAL A 105 15.68 3.14 2.60
CA VAL A 105 16.18 4.11 3.58
C VAL A 105 15.61 3.75 4.95
N ARG A 106 16.50 3.61 5.94
CA ARG A 106 16.07 3.49 7.33
C ARG A 106 15.56 4.84 7.82
N LEU A 107 14.24 4.95 7.97
CA LEU A 107 13.60 6.13 8.54
C LEU A 107 13.78 6.18 10.06
N ASP A 108 14.24 7.32 10.56
CA ASP A 108 14.16 7.66 11.98
C ASP A 108 12.79 8.28 12.32
N GLY A 109 12.51 8.48 13.61
CA GLY A 109 11.22 9.03 14.08
C GLY A 109 10.87 10.38 13.46
N PRO A 110 11.77 11.38 13.45
CA PRO A 110 11.51 12.69 12.83
C PRO A 110 11.25 12.61 11.32
N THR A 111 12.00 11.79 10.59
CA THR A 111 11.82 11.64 9.14
C THR A 111 10.51 10.92 8.82
N TRP A 112 10.15 9.91 9.62
CA TRP A 112 8.83 9.28 9.56
C TRP A 112 7.70 10.29 9.77
N GLY A 113 7.79 11.14 10.79
CA GLY A 113 6.77 12.16 11.06
C GLY A 113 6.57 13.14 9.90
N ARG A 114 7.67 13.60 9.28
CA ARG A 114 7.60 14.47 8.09
C ARG A 114 6.95 13.78 6.89
N LEU A 115 7.31 12.52 6.65
CA LEU A 115 6.71 11.72 5.57
C LEU A 115 5.19 11.57 5.76
N MET A 116 4.76 11.24 6.98
CA MET A 116 3.33 11.12 7.28
C MET A 116 2.60 12.44 7.08
N GLN A 117 3.17 13.55 7.53
CA GLN A 117 2.60 14.88 7.28
C GLN A 117 2.46 15.18 5.78
N GLN A 118 3.48 14.86 4.96
CA GLN A 118 3.40 15.04 3.51
C GLN A 118 2.29 14.17 2.89
N ILE A 119 2.20 12.90 3.28
CA ILE A 119 1.16 11.97 2.81
C ILE A 119 -0.24 12.44 3.23
N GLU A 120 -0.39 12.93 4.46
CA GLU A 120 -1.65 13.51 4.95
C GLU A 120 -2.05 14.72 4.10
N THR A 121 -1.11 15.62 3.77
CA THR A 121 -1.40 16.78 2.91
C THR A 121 -1.86 16.38 1.51
N LEU A 122 -1.32 15.27 0.96
CA LEU A 122 -1.79 14.72 -0.31
C LEU A 122 -3.24 14.22 -0.22
N GLY A 123 -3.61 13.58 0.90
CA GLY A 123 -4.97 13.12 1.15
C GLY A 123 -5.98 14.27 1.34
N THR A 124 -5.59 15.35 2.01
CA THR A 124 -6.47 16.51 2.25
C THR A 124 -6.62 17.46 1.06
N SER A 125 -5.73 17.38 0.06
CA SER A 125 -5.77 18.26 -1.12
C SER A 125 -6.90 17.93 -2.10
N SER A 126 -7.67 16.86 -1.86
CA SER A 126 -8.77 16.42 -2.74
C SER A 126 -10.10 17.15 -2.48
N ASP A 127 -10.14 18.08 -1.52
CA ASP A 127 -11.36 18.74 -1.00
C ASP A 127 -11.44 20.24 -1.34
N ASN A 128 -10.88 20.70 -2.46
CA ASN A 128 -10.99 22.11 -2.88
C ASN A 128 -11.27 22.31 -4.37
#